data_AF-K0C1B0-F1
#
_entry.id   AF-K0C1B0-F1
#
_cell.length_a   1.000
_cell.length_b   1.000
_cell.length_c   1.000
_cell.angle_alpha   90.00
_cell.angle_beta   90.00
_cell.angle_gamma   90.00
#
_symmetry.space_group_name_H-M   'P 1'
#
loop_
_entity.id
_entity.type
_entity.pdbx_description
1 polymer ?
#
loop_
_entity_poly.entity_id
_entity_poly.type
_entity_poly.pdbx_seq_one_letter_code
_entity_poly.pdbx_strand_id
1 'polypeptide(L)'
;MQSTLPLKEGDEVVIGISEKVFLGLTGLIYFVPLCALFLFAIVGQYLTEQFNLNNELLTIVLALIGFAGCYQFIKKLIESFFEVQKINPVILKKI
;
A
#
# COMPACT_ATOMS: atom_id res chain seq x y z
N MET A 1 -23.68 4.38 0.02
CA MET A 1 -24.75 3.53 -0.56
C MET A 1 -25.47 2.84 0.58
N GLN A 2 -26.80 2.85 0.58
CA GLN A 2 -27.63 2.20 1.60
C GLN A 2 -27.89 0.74 1.18
N SER A 3 -27.82 -0.18 2.15
CA SER A 3 -28.26 -1.56 1.94
C SER A 3 -29.77 -1.56 1.63
N THR A 4 -30.19 -2.26 0.58
CA THR A 4 -31.61 -2.43 0.24
C THR A 4 -32.28 -3.52 1.08
N LEU A 5 -31.53 -4.19 1.97
CA LEU A 5 -32.05 -5.21 2.87
C LEU A 5 -32.75 -4.55 4.06
N PRO A 6 -33.95 -5.01 4.45
CA PRO A 6 -34.61 -4.54 5.66
C PRO A 6 -33.85 -5.05 6.90
N LEU A 7 -33.00 -4.17 7.44
CA LEU A 7 -32.16 -4.44 8.62
C LEU A 7 -32.73 -3.71 9.83
N LYS A 8 -32.66 -4.36 10.99
CA LYS A 8 -32.97 -3.78 12.30
C LYS A 8 -31.70 -3.75 13.15
N GLU A 9 -31.65 -2.80 14.09
CA GLU A 9 -30.60 -2.77 15.09
C GLU A 9 -30.58 -4.09 15.87
N GLY A 10 -29.39 -4.71 15.98
CA GLY A 10 -29.23 -6.04 16.57
C GLY A 10 -29.21 -7.20 15.56
N ASP A 11 -29.45 -6.95 14.27
CA ASP A 11 -29.29 -7.98 13.23
C ASP A 11 -27.80 -8.28 12.96
N GLU A 12 -27.45 -9.57 12.92
CA GLU A 12 -26.14 -10.01 12.43
C GLU A 12 -26.11 -9.99 10.91
N VAL A 13 -25.07 -9.39 10.34
CA VAL A 13 -24.89 -9.26 8.89
C VAL A 13 -23.53 -9.72 8.46
N VAL A 14 -23.48 -10.40 7.31
CA VAL A 14 -22.23 -10.71 6.64
C VAL A 14 -21.79 -9.50 5.83
N ILE A 15 -20.59 -9.06 6.09
CA ILE A 15 -19.96 -7.91 5.44
C ILE A 15 -18.99 -8.41 4.38
N GLY A 16 -19.07 -7.86 3.17
CA GLY A 16 -18.19 -8.15 2.05
C GLY A 16 -17.31 -6.95 1.71
N ILE A 17 -16.03 -7.21 1.47
CA ILE A 17 -15.13 -6.24 0.84
C ILE A 17 -14.96 -6.65 -0.62
N SER A 18 -14.88 -5.69 -1.53
CA SER A 18 -14.60 -6.00 -2.93
C SER A 18 -13.24 -6.70 -3.05
N GLU A 19 -13.24 -7.96 -3.49
CA GLU A 19 -12.03 -8.79 -3.63
C GLU A 19 -10.98 -8.13 -4.53
N LYS A 20 -11.40 -7.50 -5.63
CA LYS A 20 -10.52 -6.76 -6.53
C LYS A 20 -9.79 -5.60 -5.83
N VAL A 21 -10.51 -4.89 -4.95
CA VAL A 21 -9.95 -3.79 -4.18
C VAL A 21 -8.98 -4.32 -3.13
N PHE A 22 -9.37 -5.38 -2.42
CA PHE A 22 -8.53 -6.02 -1.43
C PHE A 22 -7.21 -6.54 -2.02
N LEU A 23 -7.28 -7.30 -3.12
CA LEU A 23 -6.10 -7.85 -3.80
C LEU A 23 -5.19 -6.75 -4.35
N GLY A 24 -5.77 -5.66 -4.87
CA GLY A 24 -5.00 -4.51 -5.34
C GLY A 24 -4.27 -3.79 -4.21
N LEU A 25 -4.93 -3.59 -3.05
CA LEU A 25 -4.33 -2.95 -1.89
C LEU A 25 -3.22 -3.81 -1.27
N THR A 26 -3.44 -5.12 -1.11
CA THR A 26 -2.39 -6.02 -0.63
C THR A 26 -1.21 -6.03 -1.59
N GLY A 27 -1.46 -6.14 -2.90
CA GLY A 27 -0.43 -6.05 -3.93
C GLY A 27 0.39 -4.76 -3.82
N LEU A 28 -0.26 -3.61 -3.65
CA LEU A 28 0.41 -2.32 -3.49
C LEU A 28 1.29 -2.27 -2.25
N ILE A 29 0.78 -2.75 -1.11
CA ILE A 29 1.49 -2.76 0.18
C ILE A 29 2.73 -3.66 0.15
N TYR A 30 2.72 -4.76 -0.61
CA TYR A 30 3.90 -5.64 -0.72
C TYR A 30 4.86 -5.22 -1.84
N PHE A 31 4.33 -4.83 -3.00
CA PHE A 31 5.14 -4.62 -4.20
C PHE A 31 5.85 -3.26 -4.18
N VAL A 32 5.15 -2.19 -3.78
CA VAL A 32 5.71 -0.83 -3.82
C VAL A 32 6.92 -0.65 -2.90
N PRO A 33 6.93 -1.14 -1.63
CA PRO A 33 8.11 -1.02 -0.78
C PRO A 33 9.32 -1.75 -1.36
N LEU A 34 9.10 -2.91 -1.99
CA LEU A 34 10.15 -3.69 -2.62
C LEU A 34 10.76 -2.92 -3.81
N CYS A 35 9.93 -2.35 -4.67
CA CYS A 35 10.38 -1.49 -5.76
C CYS A 35 11.13 -0.26 -5.25
N ALA A 36 10.62 0.42 -4.23
CA ALA A 36 11.27 1.60 -3.65
C ALA A 36 12.65 1.25 -3.08
N LEU A 37 12.76 0.13 -2.37
CA LEU A 37 14.02 -0.35 -1.81
C LEU A 37 15.05 -0.60 -2.91
N PHE A 38 14.69 -1.31 -3.98
CA PHE A 38 15.61 -1.57 -5.10
C PHE A 38 16.00 -0.30 -5.86
N LEU A 39 15.04 0.58 -6.15
CA LEU A 39 15.34 1.83 -6.85
C LEU A 39 16.33 2.71 -6.07
N PHE A 40 16.11 2.85 -4.75
CA PHE A 40 17.01 3.64 -3.92
C PHE A 40 18.36 2.94 -3.68
N ALA A 41 18.41 1.62 -3.64
CA ALA A 41 19.67 0.88 -3.61
C ALA A 41 20.49 1.14 -4.89
N ILE A 42 19.87 1.06 -6.07
CA ILE A 42 20.56 1.33 -7.34
C ILE A 42 21.10 2.77 -7.38
N VAL A 43 20.29 3.74 -6.96
CA VAL A 43 20.74 5.14 -6.86
C VAL A 43 21.87 5.29 -5.85
N GLY A 44 21.80 4.61 -4.71
CA GLY A 44 22.83 4.65 -3.68
C GLY A 44 24.15 4.04 -4.14
N GLN A 45 24.11 2.95 -4.91
CA GLN A 45 25.30 2.37 -5.52
C GLN A 45 25.93 3.33 -6.52
N TYR A 46 25.13 3.94 -7.41
CA TYR A 46 25.62 4.91 -8.40
C TYR A 46 26.31 6.11 -7.72
N LEU A 47 25.72 6.64 -6.64
CA LEU A 47 26.36 7.71 -5.86
C LEU A 47 27.65 7.23 -5.18
N THR A 48 27.67 6.03 -4.61
CA THR A 48 28.85 5.46 -3.94
C THR A 48 30.05 5.39 -4.90
N GLU A 49 29.81 4.92 -6.14
CA GLU A 49 30.82 4.88 -7.21
C GLU A 49 31.30 6.29 -7.58
N GLN A 50 30.38 7.26 -7.69
CA GLN A 50 30.72 8.63 -8.09
C GLN A 50 31.51 9.41 -7.03
N PHE A 51 31.30 9.11 -5.74
CA PHE A 51 32.07 9.67 -4.63
C PHE A 51 33.32 8.85 -4.26
N ASN A 52 33.61 7.77 -5.01
CA ASN A 52 34.76 6.89 -4.79
C ASN A 52 34.81 6.32 -3.35
N LEU A 53 33.62 6.08 -2.77
CA LEU A 53 33.47 5.55 -1.42
C LEU A 53 33.59 4.03 -1.48
N ASN A 54 34.53 3.45 -0.74
CA ASN A 54 34.74 1.99 -0.72
C ASN A 54 33.71 1.22 0.14
N ASN A 55 32.68 1.88 0.68
CA ASN A 55 31.77 1.30 1.66
C ASN A 55 30.33 1.27 1.14
N GLU A 56 29.65 0.13 1.31
CA GLU A 56 28.23 -0.06 0.93
C GLU A 56 27.23 0.64 1.86
N LEU A 57 27.72 1.31 2.91
CA LEU A 57 26.89 2.01 3.89
C LEU A 57 25.96 3.04 3.23
N LEU A 58 26.46 3.78 2.23
CA LEU A 58 25.65 4.78 1.54
C LEU A 58 24.49 4.12 0.79
N THR A 59 24.75 3.03 0.07
CA THR A 59 23.74 2.22 -0.62
C THR A 59 22.66 1.71 0.33
N ILE A 60 23.07 1.13 1.47
CA ILE A 60 22.15 0.58 2.48
C ILE A 60 21.31 1.68 3.11
N VAL A 61 21.93 2.79 3.51
CA VAL A 61 21.22 3.94 4.11
C VAL A 61 20.21 4.51 3.12
N LEU A 62 20.59 4.67 1.85
CA LEU A 62 19.68 5.19 0.83
C LEU A 62 18.50 4.25 0.58
N ALA A 63 18.74 2.94 0.51
CA ALA A 63 17.70 1.93 0.40
C ALA A 63 16.70 1.97 1.57
N LEU A 64 17.20 2.11 2.81
CA LEU A 64 16.36 2.24 4.00
C LEU A 64 15.55 3.55 4.01
N ILE A 65 16.14 4.66 3.56
CA ILE A 65 15.43 5.94 3.41
C ILE A 65 14.31 5.79 2.36
N GLY A 66 14.59 5.17 1.22
CA GLY A 66 13.59 4.88 0.19
C GLY A 66 12.45 4.02 0.71
N PHE A 67 12.78 2.97 1.47
CA PHE A 67 11.80 2.10 2.11
C PHE A 67 10.95 2.84 3.15
N ALA A 68 11.56 3.64 4.03
CA ALA A 68 10.82 4.43 5.01
C ALA A 68 9.93 5.49 4.35
N GLY A 69 10.43 6.15 3.29
CA GLY A 69 9.70 7.13 2.51
C GLY A 69 8.54 6.54 1.71
N CYS A 70 8.60 5.24 1.36
CA CYS A 70 7.56 4.59 0.57
C CYS A 70 6.21 4.56 1.30
N TYR A 71 6.19 4.58 2.63
CA TYR A 71 4.95 4.58 3.42
C TYR A 71 4.07 5.80 3.07
N GLN A 72 4.67 6.98 2.99
CA GLN A 72 3.94 8.20 2.62
C GLN A 72 3.48 8.16 1.17
N PHE A 73 4.29 7.57 0.29
CA PHE A 73 3.96 7.41 -1.13
C PHE A 73 2.79 6.45 -1.33
N ILE A 74 2.79 5.31 -0.65
CA ILE A 74 1.70 4.33 -0.66
C ILE A 74 0.41 4.97 -0.13
N LYS A 75 0.48 5.72 0.98
CA LYS A 75 -0.69 6.43 1.50
C LYS A 75 -1.30 7.38 0.46
N LYS A 76 -0.48 8.20 -0.19
CA LYS A 76 -0.93 9.11 -1.25
C LYS A 76 -1.46 8.36 -2.48
N LEU A 77 -0.84 7.25 -2.86
CA LEU A 77 -1.30 6.41 -3.97
C LEU A 77 -2.66 5.79 -3.67
N ILE A 78 -2.88 5.28 -2.46
CA ILE A 78 -4.18 4.72 -2.04
C ILE A 78 -5.24 5.82 -2.09
N GLU A 79 -4.97 6.99 -1.53
CA GLU A 79 -5.92 8.12 -1.54
C GLU A 79 -6.26 8.62 -2.96
N SER A 80 -5.30 8.55 -3.89
CA SER A 80 -5.45 9.05 -5.27
C SER A 80 -6.05 8.02 -6.24
N PHE A 81 -5.61 6.75 -6.18
CA PHE A 81 -6.03 5.69 -7.11
C PHE A 81 -7.19 4.85 -6.60
N PHE A 82 -7.30 4.67 -5.28
CA PHE A 82 -8.43 3.97 -4.70
C PHE A 82 -9.44 5.01 -4.21
N GLU A 83 -10.51 5.20 -4.99
CA GLU A 83 -11.70 5.88 -4.51
C GLU A 83 -12.15 5.20 -3.21
N VAL A 84 -11.90 5.84 -2.08
CA VAL A 84 -12.18 5.35 -0.72
C VAL A 84 -13.64 4.88 -0.58
N GLN A 85 -14.53 5.40 -1.45
CA GLN A 85 -15.93 5.01 -1.53
C GLN A 85 -16.17 3.54 -1.95
N LYS A 86 -15.23 2.89 -2.65
CA LYS A 86 -15.28 1.47 -3.05
C LYS A 86 -14.68 0.51 -2.01
N ILE A 87 -14.03 1.05 -0.98
CA ILE A 87 -13.51 0.27 0.16
C ILE A 87 -14.65 -0.01 1.17
N ASN A 88 -15.79 0.68 1.02
CA ASN A 88 -16.90 0.52 1.94
C ASN A 88 -17.39 -0.93 2.00
N PRO A 89 -17.44 -1.53 3.20
CA PRO A 89 -18.00 -2.84 3.37
C PRO A 89 -19.46 -2.88 2.86
N VAL A 90 -19.75 -3.84 1.98
CA VAL A 90 -21.10 -4.04 1.44
C VAL A 90 -21.78 -5.14 2.25
N ILE A 91 -23.03 -4.93 2.62
CA ILE A 91 -23.81 -5.95 3.33
C ILE A 91 -24.21 -7.04 2.33
N LEU A 92 -23.68 -8.25 2.51
CA LEU A 92 -23.90 -9.38 1.60
C LEU A 92 -25.19 -10.14 1.92
N LYS A 93 -25.45 -10.39 3.21
CA LYS A 93 -26.67 -11.08 3.69
C LYS A 93 -26.89 -10.87 5.18
N LYS A 94 -28.14 -11.03 5.61
CA LYS A 94 -28.54 -11.13 7.01
C LYS A 94 -28.41 -12.58 7.48
N ILE A 95 -27.93 -12.80 8.71
CA ILE A 95 -27.84 -14.10 9.39
C ILE A 95 -29.13 -14.35 10.15
#